data_AF-A0A3B0VXF6-F1
#
_entry.id   AF-A0A3B0VXF6-F1
#
_cell.length_a   1.000
_cell.length_b   1.000
_cell.length_c   1.000
_cell.angle_alpha   90.00
_cell.angle_beta   90.00
_cell.angle_gamma   90.00
#
_symmetry.space_group_name_H-M   'P 1'
#
loop_
_entity.id
_entity.type
_entity.pdbx_description
1 polymer ?
#
loop_
_entity_poly.entity_id
_entity_poly.type
_entity_poly.pdbx_seq_one_letter_code
_entity_poly.pdbx_strand_id
1 'polypeptide(L)' 'MKLLILGGTRFLGRAIVEAALANGHELTLFN' A
#
# COMPACT_ATOMS: atom_id res chain seq x y z
N MET A 1 7.77 1.80 8.37
CA MET A 1 6.51 2.14 9.07
C MET A 1 5.50 1.04 8.80
N LYS A 2 4.46 0.89 9.64
CA LYS A 2 3.34 -0.04 9.37
C LYS A 2 2.16 0.73 8.80
N LEU A 3 1.70 0.38 7.61
CA LEU A 3 0.60 1.06 6.92
C LEU A 3 -0.55 0.08 6.66
N LEU A 4 -1.75 0.47 7.09
CA LEU A 4 -2.99 -0.20 6.71
C LEU A 4 -3.58 0.54 5.50
N ILE A 5 -3.78 -0.19 4.40
CA ILE A 5 -4.40 0.33 3.19
C ILE A 5 -5.75 -0.38 3.02
N LEU A 6 -6.82 0.40 3.12
CA LEU A 6 -8.20 -0.06 2.88
C LEU A 6 -8.52 0.13 1.39
N GLY A 7 -8.74 -0.98 0.69
CA GLY A 7 -8.79 -1.06 -0.76
C GLY A 7 -7.41 -1.02 -1.42
N GLY A 8 -7.35 -0.56 -2.67
CA GLY A 8 -6.08 -0.17 -3.30
C GLY A 8 -5.51 -1.09 -4.37
N THR A 9 -6.30 -1.97 -4.96
CA THR A 9 -5.81 -2.91 -5.98
C THR A 9 -5.87 -2.39 -7.43
N ARG A 10 -6.56 -1.26 -7.70
CA ARG A 10 -6.82 -0.82 -9.10
C ARG A 10 -6.36 0.59 -9.48
N PHE A 11 -6.78 1.63 -8.75
CA PHE A 11 -6.46 3.01 -9.10
C PHE A 11 -5.29 3.51 -8.23
N LEU A 12 -5.54 4.51 -7.39
CA LEU A 12 -4.51 5.17 -6.59
C LEU A 12 -3.77 4.23 -5.64
N GLY A 13 -4.46 3.23 -5.08
CA GLY A 13 -3.82 2.38 -4.08
C GLY A 13 -2.69 1.51 -4.63
N ARG A 14 -2.68 1.16 -5.93
CA ARG A 14 -1.55 0.40 -6.50
C ARG A 14 -0.28 1.24 -6.48
N ALA A 15 -0.38 2.50 -6.88
CA ALA A 15 0.74 3.43 -6.84
C ALA A 15 1.23 3.68 -5.40
N ILE A 16 0.30 3.77 -4.44
CA ILE A 16 0.65 3.93 -3.02
C ILE A 16 1.39 2.69 -2.49
N VAL A 17 0.91 1.48 -2.82
CA VAL A 17 1.56 0.23 -2.41
C VAL A 17 2.97 0.13 -2.99
N GLU A 18 3.14 0.40 -4.29
CA GLU A 18 4.45 0.35 -4.95
C GLU A 18 5.43 1.34 -4.31
N ALA A 19 5.01 2.58 -4.07
CA ALA A 19 5.84 3.58 -3.40
C ALA A 19 6.18 3.17 -1.95
N ALA A 20 5.21 2.64 -1.20
CA ALA A 20 5.45 2.26 0.19
C ALA A 20 6.37 1.04 0.31
N LEU A 21 6.25 0.05 -0.58
CA LEU A 21 7.17 -1.07 -0.67
C LEU A 21 8.60 -0.61 -1.03
N ALA A 22 8.73 0.31 -1.99
CA ALA A 22 10.04 0.88 -2.36
C ALA A 22 10.73 1.61 -1.20
N ASN A 23 9.95 2.19 -0.29
CA ASN A 23 10.44 2.82 0.95
C ASN A 23 10.61 1.84 2.12
N GLY A 24 10.51 0.53 1.89
CA GLY A 24 10.69 -0.50 2.92
C GLY A 24 9.61 -0.48 4.01
N HIS A 25 8.41 -0.01 3.68
CA HIS A 25 7.29 -0.02 4.61
C HIS A 25 6.62 -1.39 4.67
N GLU A 26 6.19 -1.77 5.87
CA GLU A 26 5.41 -2.96 6.11
C GLU A 26 3.93 -2.61 5.86
N LEU A 27 3.29 -3.34 4.94
CA LEU A 27 1.94 -3.05 4.48
C LEU A 27 0.97 -4.15 4.89
N THR A 28 -0.20 -3.73 5.38
CA THR A 28 -1.39 -4.58 5.48
C THR A 28 -2.43 -4.05 4.51
N LEU A 29 -2.85 -4.88 3.55
CA LEU A 29 -3.92 -4.55 2.61
C LEU A 29 -5.22 -5.19 3.10
N PHE A 30 -6.31 -4.43 3.08
CA PHE A 30 -7.65 -4.90 3.39
C PHE A 30 -8.59 -4.45 2.29
N ASN A 31 -8.96 -5.36 1.39
CA ASN A 31 -9.72 -5.08 0.18
C ASN A 31 -11.13 -5.68 0.21
#